data_AF-A0A959XD14-F1
#
_entry.id   AF-A0A959XD14-F1
#
_cell.length_a   1.000
_cell.length_b   1.000
_cell.length_c   1.000
_cell.angle_alpha   90.00
_cell.angle_beta   90.00
_cell.angle_gamma   90.00
#
_symmetry.space_group_name_H-M   'P 1'
#
loop_
_entity.id
_entity.type
_entity.pdbx_description
1 polymer ?
#
loop_
_entity_poly.entity_id
_entity_poly.type
_entity_poly.pdbx_seq_one_letter_code
_entity_poly.pdbx_strand_id
1 'polypeptide(L)'
;MDPIRNPYAPGAGQRPPELAGRDQELAQFEITLERIAAGRPDRSMVLSGLRGVGKTVLLNSLRSMAVNRAWGTGKLEARPEQSIRIGIAQATHQAIRDIAHRHRDQEAVERTLGSLKAFALRTPHKDRAARSWQPPIDVPATRGRADS
;
A
#
# COMPACT_ATOMS: atom_id res chain seq x y z
N MET A 1 -5.93 -34.16 -1.77
CA MET A 1 -4.56 -33.66 -2.02
C MET A 1 -3.60 -34.49 -1.20
N ASP A 2 -2.52 -34.99 -1.80
CA ASP A 2 -1.44 -35.72 -1.12
C ASP A 2 -0.66 -34.74 -0.20
N PRO A 3 -0.65 -34.95 1.14
CA PRO A 3 0.09 -34.10 2.07
C PRO A 3 1.58 -34.01 1.76
N ILE A 4 2.17 -35.03 1.13
CA ILE A 4 3.59 -35.10 0.78
C ILE A 4 3.93 -34.15 -0.38
N ARG A 5 2.98 -33.92 -1.29
CA ARG A 5 3.14 -33.02 -2.45
C ARG A 5 2.63 -31.60 -2.19
N ASN A 6 2.20 -31.29 -0.97
CA ASN A 6 1.71 -29.96 -0.64
C ASN A 6 2.90 -28.97 -0.58
N PRO A 7 3.02 -28.00 -1.50
CA PRO A 7 4.13 -27.04 -1.51
C PRO A 7 4.04 -26.03 -0.35
N TYR A 8 2.95 -26.07 0.43
CA TYR A 8 2.75 -25.21 1.59
C TYR A 8 3.65 -25.64 2.76
N ALA A 9 4.78 -24.96 2.92
CA ALA A 9 5.61 -25.01 4.12
C ALA A 9 5.24 -23.81 5.04
N PRO A 10 4.51 -24.02 6.15
CA PRO A 10 4.18 -22.95 7.08
C PRO A 10 5.42 -22.54 7.89
N GLY A 11 6.23 -21.62 7.33
CA GLY A 11 7.29 -20.90 8.03
C GLY A 11 6.96 -19.42 8.11
N ALA A 12 7.19 -18.78 9.26
CA ALA A 12 6.99 -17.33 9.41
C ALA A 12 7.93 -16.58 8.45
N GLY A 13 7.37 -16.00 7.38
CA GLY A 13 8.12 -15.21 6.40
C GLY A 13 8.70 -16.00 5.23
N GLN A 14 8.53 -17.32 5.18
CA GLN A 14 8.97 -18.11 4.02
C GLN A 14 7.96 -17.95 2.88
N ARG A 15 8.45 -17.50 1.71
CA ARG A 15 7.66 -17.44 0.49
C ARG A 15 7.41 -18.89 0.05
N PRO A 16 6.16 -19.32 -0.14
CA PRO A 16 5.89 -20.63 -0.72
C PRO A 16 6.59 -20.72 -2.08
N PRO A 17 7.19 -21.88 -2.43
CA PRO A 17 7.81 -22.08 -3.73
C PRO A 17 6.80 -21.89 -4.87
N GLU A 18 5.51 -22.06 -4.59
CA GLU A 18 4.42 -21.90 -5.55
C GLU A 18 3.17 -21.29 -4.89
N LEU A 19 2.53 -20.33 -5.57
CA LEU A 19 1.21 -19.78 -5.20
C LEU A 19 0.10 -20.53 -5.95
N ALA A 20 0.05 -21.86 -5.78
CA ALA A 20 -0.88 -22.71 -6.53
C ALA A 20 -2.32 -22.19 -6.45
N GLY A 21 -2.97 -22.04 -7.61
CA GLY A 21 -4.36 -21.57 -7.72
C GLY A 21 -4.56 -20.07 -7.51
N ARG A 22 -3.51 -19.24 -7.62
CA ARG A 22 -3.60 -17.76 -7.53
C ARG A 22 -3.27 -17.04 -8.83
N ASP A 23 -3.16 -17.77 -9.93
CA ASP A 23 -2.76 -17.23 -11.23
C ASP A 23 -3.75 -16.16 -11.72
N GLN A 24 -5.03 -16.32 -11.42
CA GLN A 24 -6.05 -15.35 -11.79
C GLN A 24 -5.86 -14.00 -11.07
N GLU A 25 -5.62 -14.01 -9.75
CA GLU A 25 -5.39 -12.77 -9.00
C GLU A 25 -4.06 -12.10 -9.37
N LEU A 26 -3.03 -12.89 -9.67
CA LEU A 26 -1.75 -12.39 -10.17
C LEU A 26 -1.92 -11.72 -11.54
N ALA A 27 -2.57 -12.38 -12.50
CA ALA A 27 -2.83 -11.84 -13.83
C ALA A 27 -3.73 -10.60 -13.78
N GLN A 28 -4.76 -10.59 -12.93
CA GLN A 28 -5.62 -9.43 -12.75
C GLN A 28 -4.83 -8.22 -12.23
N PHE A 29 -3.94 -8.43 -11.25
CA PHE A 29 -3.11 -7.35 -10.72
C PHE A 29 -2.06 -6.86 -11.72
N GLU A 30 -1.50 -7.75 -12.54
CA GLU A 30 -0.63 -7.36 -13.65
C GLU A 30 -1.35 -6.43 -14.63
N ILE A 31 -2.57 -6.80 -15.07
CA ILE A 31 -3.41 -5.94 -15.92
C ILE A 31 -3.65 -4.58 -15.24
N THR A 32 -3.95 -4.57 -13.94
CA THR A 32 -4.16 -3.32 -13.19
C THR A 32 -2.92 -2.43 -13.22
N LEU A 33 -1.72 -2.97 -13.01
CA LEU A 33 -0.47 -2.18 -13.07
C LEU A 33 -0.26 -1.59 -14.47
N GLU A 34 -0.43 -2.37 -15.53
CA GLU A 34 -0.25 -1.90 -16.91
C GLU A 34 -1.28 -0.83 -17.30
N ARG A 35 -2.54 -0.98 -16.86
CA ARG A 35 -3.58 0.04 -17.09
C ARG A 35 -3.25 1.35 -16.41
N ILE A 36 -2.88 1.32 -15.13
CA ILE A 36 -2.56 2.55 -14.37
C ILE A 36 -1.30 3.19 -14.96
N ALA A 37 -0.29 2.42 -15.36
CA ALA A 37 0.89 2.93 -16.07
C ALA A 37 0.52 3.67 -17.36
N ALA A 38 -0.50 3.19 -18.08
CA ALA A 38 -1.04 3.82 -19.28
C ALA A 38 -2.01 5.00 -19.00
N GLY A 39 -2.11 5.48 -17.75
CA GLY A 39 -3.02 6.56 -17.36
C GLY A 39 -4.50 6.17 -17.39
N ARG A 40 -4.80 4.86 -17.46
CA ARG A 40 -6.17 4.34 -17.49
C ARG A 40 -6.57 3.92 -16.08
N PRO A 41 -7.65 4.48 -15.51
CA PRO A 41 -8.11 4.06 -14.20
C PRO A 41 -8.56 2.59 -14.24
N ASP A 42 -8.36 1.93 -13.10
CA ASP A 42 -8.81 0.56 -12.85
C ASP A 42 -9.30 0.42 -11.40
N ARG A 43 -10.07 -0.62 -11.12
CA ARG A 43 -10.62 -0.87 -9.78
C ARG A 43 -9.56 -1.47 -8.87
N SER A 44 -9.62 -1.12 -7.57
CA SER A 44 -8.82 -1.79 -6.55
C SER A 44 -9.23 -3.26 -6.40
N MET A 45 -8.27 -4.13 -6.12
CA MET A 45 -8.53 -5.55 -5.87
C MET A 45 -8.77 -5.81 -4.37
N VAL A 46 -9.81 -6.58 -4.05
CA VAL A 46 -10.14 -7.01 -2.69
C VAL A 46 -10.01 -8.53 -2.60
N LEU A 47 -9.14 -9.01 -1.70
CA LEU A 47 -8.92 -10.43 -1.47
C LEU A 47 -9.64 -10.89 -0.21
N SER A 48 -10.62 -11.78 -0.35
CA SER A 48 -11.39 -12.36 0.76
C SER A 48 -11.15 -13.88 0.88
N GLY A 49 -11.58 -14.47 2.00
CA GLY A 49 -11.48 -15.91 2.26
C GLY A 49 -11.08 -16.26 3.69
N LEU A 50 -11.03 -17.56 4.01
CA LEU A 50 -10.77 -18.07 5.35
C LEU A 50 -9.38 -17.70 5.89
N ARG A 51 -9.18 -17.76 7.22
CA ARG A 51 -7.86 -17.58 7.84
C ARG A 51 -6.91 -18.69 7.36
N GLY A 52 -5.64 -18.35 7.13
CA GLY A 52 -4.61 -19.33 6.76
C GLY A 52 -4.50 -19.66 5.27
N VAL A 53 -5.41 -19.20 4.40
CA VAL A 53 -5.39 -19.50 2.95
C VAL A 53 -4.34 -18.73 2.13
N GLY A 54 -3.35 -18.11 2.78
CA GLY A 54 -2.25 -17.41 2.10
C GLY A 54 -2.54 -15.99 1.59
N LYS A 55 -3.63 -15.32 2.00
CA LYS A 55 -3.95 -13.95 1.54
C LYS A 55 -2.81 -12.95 1.73
N THR A 56 -2.14 -12.97 2.89
CA THR A 56 -1.00 -12.10 3.17
C THR A 56 0.20 -12.41 2.28
N VAL A 57 0.41 -13.69 1.95
CA VAL A 57 1.46 -14.12 1.03
C VAL A 57 1.17 -13.62 -0.39
N LEU A 58 -0.09 -13.69 -0.83
CA LEU A 58 -0.52 -13.12 -2.10
C LEU A 58 -0.26 -11.62 -2.13
N LEU A 59 -0.71 -10.84 -1.12
CA LEU A 59 -0.43 -9.40 -1.02
C LEU A 59 1.07 -9.06 -1.10
N ASN A 60 1.93 -9.85 -0.45
CA ASN A 60 3.39 -9.65 -0.54
C ASN A 60 3.92 -9.90 -1.95
N SER A 61 3.31 -10.83 -2.70
CA SER A 61 3.69 -11.13 -4.07
C SER A 61 3.24 -10.03 -5.03
N LEU A 62 2.01 -9.52 -4.87
CA LEU A 62 1.53 -8.33 -5.59
C LEU A 62 2.44 -7.13 -5.32
N ARG A 63 2.80 -6.88 -4.06
CA ARG A 63 3.77 -5.84 -3.71
C ARG A 63 5.10 -6.01 -4.46
N SER A 64 5.61 -7.25 -4.53
CA SER A 64 6.86 -7.54 -5.25
C SER A 64 6.73 -7.25 -6.75
N MET A 65 5.60 -7.59 -7.38
CA MET A 65 5.33 -7.25 -8.79
C MET A 65 5.32 -5.75 -9.04
N ALA A 66 4.73 -4.97 -8.11
CA ALA A 66 4.69 -3.51 -8.19
C ALA A 66 6.10 -2.90 -8.03
N VAL A 67 6.87 -3.35 -7.02
CA VAL A 67 8.26 -2.90 -6.80
C VAL A 67 9.16 -3.21 -8.01
N ASN A 68 9.03 -4.41 -8.60
CA ASN A 68 9.78 -4.79 -9.80
C ASN A 68 9.47 -3.90 -11.01
N ARG A 69 8.29 -3.27 -11.03
CA ARG A 69 7.87 -2.27 -12.03
C ARG A 69 8.11 -0.82 -11.56
N ALA A 70 8.95 -0.63 -10.56
CA ALA A 70 9.32 0.68 -9.99
C ALA A 70 8.15 1.48 -9.37
N TRP A 71 7.05 0.83 -8.99
CA TRP A 71 6.00 1.47 -8.20
C TRP A 71 6.40 1.62 -6.74
N GLY A 72 6.00 2.74 -6.13
CA GLY A 72 6.08 2.92 -4.68
C GLY A 72 5.04 2.06 -3.98
N THR A 73 5.42 1.41 -2.87
CA THR A 73 4.48 0.53 -2.15
C THR A 73 4.46 0.83 -0.65
N GLY A 74 3.28 0.66 -0.05
CA GLY A 74 3.07 0.79 1.39
C GLY A 74 2.29 -0.40 1.91
N LYS A 75 2.57 -0.81 3.15
CA LYS A 75 1.83 -1.88 3.84
C LYS A 75 1.13 -1.30 5.07
N LEU A 76 -0.15 -1.65 5.23
CA LEU A 76 -0.94 -1.34 6.41
C LEU A 76 -1.69 -2.59 6.88
N GLU A 77 -1.66 -2.83 8.19
CA GLU A 77 -2.54 -3.78 8.85
C GLU A 77 -3.57 -2.98 9.65
N ALA A 78 -4.84 -3.06 9.26
CA ALA A 78 -5.92 -2.37 9.95
C ALA A 78 -6.39 -3.19 11.16
N ARG A 79 -6.69 -2.51 12.26
CA ARG A 79 -7.29 -3.09 13.47
C ARG A 79 -8.55 -2.29 13.82
N PRO A 80 -9.64 -2.93 14.29
CA PRO A 80 -10.91 -2.24 14.55
C PRO A 80 -10.76 -1.02 15.48
N GLU A 81 -9.94 -1.15 16.52
CA GLU A 81 -9.73 -0.13 17.54
C GLU A 81 -8.72 0.96 17.15
N GLN A 82 -8.12 0.87 15.96
CA GLN A 82 -7.07 1.78 15.53
C GLN A 82 -7.49 2.58 14.31
N SER A 83 -7.22 3.88 14.35
CA SER A 83 -7.43 4.76 13.20
C SER A 83 -6.56 4.34 12.03
N ILE A 84 -7.20 4.03 10.89
CA ILE A 84 -6.49 3.72 9.65
C ILE A 84 -5.76 4.94 9.07
N ARG A 85 -6.12 6.16 9.48
CA ARG A 85 -5.61 7.40 8.87
C ARG A 85 -4.09 7.54 9.03
N ILE A 86 -3.57 7.31 10.25
CA ILE A 86 -2.13 7.36 10.50
C ILE A 86 -1.41 6.29 9.67
N GLY A 87 -1.95 5.07 9.69
CA GLY A 87 -1.37 3.95 8.96
C GLY A 87 -1.34 4.16 7.45
N ILE A 88 -2.42 4.70 6.87
CA ILE A 88 -2.48 5.09 5.45
C ILE A 88 -1.46 6.20 5.18
N ALA A 89 -1.41 7.24 6.01
CA ALA A 89 -0.46 8.33 5.82
C ALA A 89 0.99 7.85 5.83
N GLN A 90 1.35 6.97 6.76
CA GLN A 90 2.68 6.38 6.86
C GLN A 90 3.00 5.48 5.66
N ALA A 91 2.07 4.58 5.29
CA ALA A 91 2.25 3.67 4.17
C ALA A 91 2.40 4.42 2.84
N THR A 92 1.57 5.44 2.59
CA THR A 92 1.66 6.28 1.39
C THR A 92 2.92 7.14 1.41
N HIS A 93 3.33 7.67 2.57
CA HIS A 93 4.58 8.44 2.66
C HIS A 93 5.80 7.56 2.30
N GLN A 94 5.84 6.32 2.79
CA GLN A 94 6.88 5.37 2.39
C GLN A 94 6.85 5.12 0.88
N ALA A 95 5.67 4.84 0.31
CA ALA A 95 5.51 4.62 -1.12
C ALA A 95 6.00 5.81 -1.96
N ILE A 96 5.71 7.04 -1.55
CA ILE A 96 6.19 8.25 -2.24
C ILE A 96 7.72 8.33 -2.15
N ARG A 97 8.32 8.10 -0.98
CA ARG A 97 9.79 8.15 -0.82
C ARG A 97 10.53 7.15 -1.72
N ASP A 98 9.95 5.96 -1.92
CA ASP A 98 10.52 4.91 -2.79
C ASP A 98 10.66 5.35 -4.26
N ILE A 99 9.87 6.33 -4.71
CA ILE A 99 9.86 6.81 -6.10
C ILE A 99 10.27 8.27 -6.27
N ALA A 100 10.15 9.09 -5.22
CA ALA A 100 10.38 10.53 -5.26
C ALA A 100 11.78 10.92 -5.77
N HIS A 101 12.82 10.20 -5.33
CA HIS A 101 14.21 10.45 -5.72
C HIS A 101 14.49 10.24 -7.21
N ARG A 102 13.62 9.50 -7.93
CA ARG A 102 13.70 9.28 -9.38
C ARG A 102 12.67 10.09 -10.17
N HIS A 103 11.81 10.85 -9.49
CA HIS A 103 10.76 11.59 -10.15
C HIS A 103 11.29 12.89 -10.76
N ARG A 104 10.97 13.12 -12.04
CA ARG A 104 11.45 14.29 -12.79
C ARG A 104 10.82 15.63 -12.37
N ASP A 105 9.61 15.57 -11.83
CA ASP A 105 8.83 16.74 -11.40
C ASP A 105 8.81 16.76 -9.87
N GLN A 106 9.72 17.53 -9.27
CA GLN A 106 9.84 17.66 -7.82
C GLN A 106 8.68 18.44 -7.22
N GLU A 107 8.13 19.43 -7.95
CA GLU A 107 6.95 20.15 -7.47
C GLU A 107 5.72 19.23 -7.35
N ALA A 108 5.54 18.28 -8.28
CA ALA A 108 4.49 17.27 -8.17
C ALA A 108 4.65 16.38 -6.93
N VAL A 109 5.90 16.03 -6.58
CA VAL A 109 6.19 15.28 -5.36
C VAL A 109 5.80 16.11 -4.14
N GLU A 110 6.22 17.38 -4.06
CA GLU A 110 5.88 18.27 -2.95
C GLU A 110 4.37 18.50 -2.82
N ARG A 111 3.65 18.74 -3.94
CA ARG A 111 2.18 18.86 -3.93
C ARG A 111 1.49 17.60 -3.42
N THR A 112 2.01 16.43 -3.77
CA THR A 112 1.48 15.14 -3.32
C THR A 112 1.75 14.94 -1.83
N LEU A 113 2.97 15.22 -1.37
CA LEU A 113 3.34 15.17 0.05
C LEU A 113 2.54 16.19 0.89
N GLY A 114 2.31 17.39 0.37
CA GLY A 114 1.51 18.41 1.04
C GLY A 114 0.04 17.99 1.20
N SER A 115 -0.52 17.34 0.18
CA SER A 115 -1.86 16.75 0.24
C SER A 115 -1.93 15.60 1.27
N LEU A 116 -0.89 14.76 1.31
CA LEU A 116 -0.77 13.69 2.28
C LEU A 116 -0.63 14.22 3.71
N LYS A 117 0.15 15.30 3.91
CA LYS A 117 0.30 15.98 5.19
C LYS A 117 -1.02 16.55 5.68
N ALA A 118 -1.78 17.22 4.80
CA ALA A 118 -3.12 17.71 5.10
C ALA A 118 -4.06 16.57 5.52
N PHE A 119 -4.04 15.45 4.78
CA PHE A 119 -4.81 14.24 5.12
C PHE A 119 -4.43 13.69 6.51
N ALA A 120 -3.14 13.61 6.82
CA ALA A 120 -2.63 13.12 8.10
C ALA A 120 -2.99 14.03 9.28
N LEU A 121 -2.99 15.36 9.07
CA LEU A 121 -3.34 16.34 10.09
C LEU A 121 -4.80 16.28 10.52
N ARG A 122 -5.69 15.72 9.70
CA ARG A 122 -7.09 15.46 10.06
C ARG A 122 -7.28 14.26 11.00
N THR A 123 -6.20 13.68 11.53
CA THR A 123 -6.27 12.61 12.54
C THR A 123 -6.90 13.13 13.84
N PRO A 124 -7.97 12.49 14.36
CA PRO A 124 -8.58 12.86 15.64
C PRO A 124 -7.57 12.83 16.79
N HIS A 125 -7.70 13.74 17.76
CA HIS A 125 -6.78 13.82 18.90
C HIS A 125 -6.65 12.50 19.68
N LYS A 126 -7.76 11.78 19.86
CA LYS A 126 -7.78 10.47 20.54
C LYS A 126 -6.92 9.39 19.86
N ASP A 127 -6.66 9.56 18.56
CA ASP A 127 -5.90 8.61 17.76
C ASP A 127 -4.42 9.03 17.65
N ARG A 128 -4.03 10.20 18.17
CA ARG A 128 -2.64 10.70 18.12
C ARG A 128 -1.86 10.21 19.34
N ALA A 129 -0.61 9.80 19.12
CA ALA A 129 0.30 9.43 20.21
C ALA A 129 0.61 10.60 21.17
N ALA A 130 0.53 11.85 20.69
CA ALA A 130 0.73 13.06 21.48
C ALA A 130 -0.22 14.17 21.01
N ARG A 131 -0.55 15.10 21.93
CA ARG A 131 -1.40 16.27 21.61
C ARG A 131 -0.82 17.13 20.48
N SER A 132 0.50 17.25 20.43
CA SER A 132 1.27 18.01 19.43
C SER A 132 1.85 17.14 18.31
N TRP A 133 1.32 15.92 18.10
CA TRP A 133 1.84 15.05 17.03
C TRP A 133 1.72 15.72 15.66
N GLN A 134 2.84 15.72 14.93
CA GLN A 134 2.95 16.20 13.55
C GLN A 134 3.39 15.02 12.66
N PRO A 135 2.80 14.82 11.48
CA PRO A 135 3.30 13.84 10.52
C PRO A 135 4.73 14.22 10.07
N PRO A 136 5.65 13.24 9.94
CA PRO A 136 7.04 13.48 9.53
C PRO A 136 7.12 13.70 8.01
N ILE A 137 6.46 14.75 7.53
CA ILE A 137 6.40 15.14 6.12
C ILE A 137 6.84 16.61 6.04
N ASP A 138 8.00 16.83 5.43
CA ASP A 138 8.73 18.10 5.49
C ASP A 138 8.37 19.06 4.33
N VAL A 139 7.08 19.16 4.03
CA VAL A 139 6.52 20.18 3.12
C VAL A 139 5.32 20.88 3.77
N PRO A 140 4.93 22.08 3.33
CA PRO A 140 3.69 22.71 3.79
C PRO A 140 2.47 21.85 3.45
N ALA A 141 1.47 21.84 4.34
CA ALA A 141 0.20 21.15 4.05
C ALA A 141 -0.56 21.89 2.95
N THR A 142 -1.06 21.15 1.96
CA THR A 142 -1.82 21.74 0.85
C THR A 142 -3.25 22.03 1.29
N ARG A 143 -3.82 23.17 0.84
CA ARG A 143 -5.25 23.47 1.00
C ARG A 143 -6.05 22.60 0.02
N GLY A 144 -7.09 21.91 0.51
CA GLY A 144 -7.91 21.05 -0.36
C GLY A 144 -8.65 21.88 -1.41
N ARG A 145 -8.79 21.36 -2.63
CA ARG A 145 -9.66 21.97 -3.66
C ARG A 145 -11.14 22.04 -3.26
N ALA A 146 -11.54 21.27 -2.25
CA ALA A 146 -12.88 21.30 -1.67
C ALA A 146 -12.99 22.24 -0.44
N ASP A 147 -11.89 22.89 -0.04
CA ASP A 147 -11.82 23.87 1.06
C ASP A 147 -11.86 25.33 0.55
N SER A 148 -12.19 25.53 -0.74
CA SER A 148 -12.30 26.81 -1.46
C SER A 148 -13.71 27.04 -1.96
#